data_AF-A0A972XQX7-F1
#
_entry.id   AF-A0A972XQX7-F1
#
_cell.length_a   1.000
_cell.length_b   1.000
_cell.length_c   1.000
_cell.angle_alpha   90.00
_cell.angle_beta   90.00
_cell.angle_gamma   90.00
#
_symmetry.space_group_name_H-M   'P 1'
#
loop_
_entity.id
_entity.type
_entity.pdbx_description
1 polymer ?
#
loop_
_entity_poly.entity_id
_entity_poly.type
_entity_poly.pdbx_seq_one_letter_code
_entity_poly.pdbx_strand_id
1 'polypeptide(L)'
;MKKLVVIIAVLFLSACAGSGSIKWNEARKIKVGMTEKEVKEVMGSPYQAQVLGNDGTYRWVWVDVNLMMGTQKMSAEFKNGVVVSVPFIPESFDN
;
A
#
# COMPACT_ATOMS: atom_id res chain seq x y z
N MET A 1 9.49 10.21 36.93
CA MET A 1 10.29 10.05 35.69
C MET A 1 10.17 8.66 35.06
N LYS A 2 10.42 7.55 35.80
CA LYS A 2 10.30 6.17 35.26
C LYS A 2 8.94 5.83 34.63
N LYS A 3 7.82 6.27 35.23
CA LYS A 3 6.46 6.02 34.72
C LYS A 3 6.14 6.76 33.40
N LEU A 4 6.80 7.90 33.16
CA LEU A 4 6.57 8.75 31.99
C LEU A 4 7.29 8.20 30.75
N VAL A 5 8.47 7.59 30.96
CA VAL A 5 9.23 6.89 29.92
C VAL A 5 8.48 5.65 29.40
N VAL A 6 7.80 4.91 30.28
CA VAL A 6 7.01 3.72 29.90
C VAL A 6 5.81 4.10 29.03
N ILE A 7 5.12 5.20 29.34
CA ILE A 7 3.96 5.67 28.55
C ILE A 7 4.40 6.09 27.14
N ILE A 8 5.52 6.81 27.03
CA ILE A 8 6.07 7.22 25.74
C ILE A 8 6.50 5.99 24.92
N ALA A 9 7.15 5.00 25.54
CA ALA A 9 7.56 3.78 24.84
C ALA A 9 6.38 2.97 24.28
N VAL A 10 5.25 2.92 24.98
CA VAL A 10 4.04 2.22 24.52
C VAL A 10 3.39 2.90 23.32
N LEU A 11 3.47 4.24 23.22
CA LEU A 11 2.94 4.98 22.07
C LEU A 11 3.78 4.84 20.79
N PHE A 12 5.07 4.50 20.91
CA PHE A 12 5.94 4.25 19.74
C PHE A 12 5.82 2.82 19.18
N LEU A 13 5.24 1.89 19.93
CA LEU A 13 5.08 0.48 19.51
C LEU A 13 3.95 0.26 18.49
N SER A 14 3.08 1.25 18.26
CA SER A 14 1.95 1.16 17.31
C SER A 14 2.26 1.69 15.90
N ALA A 15 3.45 2.22 15.64
CA ALA A 15 3.76 2.91 14.39
C ALA A 15 4.41 2.03 13.28
N CYS A 16 4.64 0.74 13.52
CA CYS A 16 5.51 -0.07 12.65
C CYS A 16 4.82 -0.94 11.60
N ALA A 17 3.48 -0.95 11.48
CA ALA A 17 2.80 -1.84 10.55
C ALA A 17 1.50 -1.25 10.00
N GLY A 18 1.61 -0.52 8.89
CA GLY A 18 0.48 -0.13 8.07
C GLY A 18 0.88 0.90 7.02
N SER A 19 0.46 0.71 5.76
CA SER A 19 0.57 1.72 4.71
C SER A 19 -0.40 2.90 4.91
N GLY A 20 -1.06 2.99 6.07
CA GLY A 20 -2.23 3.82 6.29
C GLY A 20 -3.42 3.36 5.45
N SER A 21 -4.57 4.02 5.63
CA SER A 21 -5.76 3.72 4.84
C SER A 21 -5.55 4.01 3.36
N ILE A 22 -6.08 3.11 2.52
CA ILE A 22 -5.92 3.22 1.07
C ILE A 22 -6.78 4.38 0.57
N LYS A 23 -6.12 5.42 0.04
CA LYS A 23 -6.81 6.55 -0.59
C LYS A 23 -7.31 6.13 -1.98
N TRP A 24 -8.53 5.60 -2.06
CA TRP A 24 -9.08 5.02 -3.30
C TRP A 24 -9.15 6.01 -4.47
N ASN A 25 -9.44 7.29 -4.20
CA ASN A 25 -9.40 8.36 -5.20
C ASN A 25 -8.00 8.58 -5.80
N GLU A 26 -6.95 8.42 -5.00
CA GLU A 26 -5.56 8.49 -5.47
C GLU A 26 -5.16 7.19 -6.19
N ALA A 27 -5.55 6.03 -5.65
CA ALA A 27 -5.27 4.73 -6.24
C ALA A 27 -5.82 4.61 -7.68
N ARG A 28 -6.97 5.23 -7.97
CA ARG A 28 -7.56 5.33 -9.32
C ARG A 28 -6.69 6.10 -10.32
N LYS A 29 -5.72 6.89 -9.86
CA LYS A 29 -4.79 7.63 -10.73
C LYS A 29 -3.67 6.76 -11.28
N ILE A 30 -3.42 5.59 -10.69
CA ILE A 30 -2.41 4.65 -11.18
C ILE A 30 -2.83 4.14 -12.55
N LYS A 31 -1.91 4.18 -13.51
CA LYS A 31 -2.16 3.77 -14.89
C LYS A 31 -1.02 2.90 -15.40
N VAL A 32 -1.34 2.07 -16.39
CA VAL A 32 -0.35 1.33 -17.17
C VAL A 32 0.70 2.30 -17.71
N GLY A 33 1.97 1.93 -17.60
CA GLY A 33 3.12 2.74 -18.01
C GLY A 33 3.71 3.62 -16.91
N MET A 34 3.02 3.83 -15.79
CA MET A 34 3.63 4.55 -14.65
C MET A 34 4.83 3.79 -14.11
N THR A 35 5.86 4.53 -13.73
CA THR A 35 7.06 4.00 -13.06
C THR A 35 6.77 3.67 -11.60
N GLU A 36 7.58 2.79 -11.03
CA GLU A 36 7.59 2.53 -9.58
C GLU A 36 7.62 3.79 -8.71
N LYS A 37 8.36 4.82 -9.16
CA LYS A 37 8.49 6.08 -8.43
C LYS A 37 7.18 6.84 -8.41
N GLU A 38 6.55 7.02 -9.57
CA GLU A 38 5.25 7.68 -9.68
C GLU A 38 4.18 6.95 -8.87
N VAL A 39 4.18 5.61 -8.89
CA VAL A 39 3.25 4.83 -8.07
C VAL A 39 3.51 5.03 -6.58
N LYS A 40 4.78 5.07 -6.14
CA LYS A 40 5.13 5.35 -4.73
C LYS A 40 4.74 6.76 -4.30
N GLU A 41 4.75 7.75 -5.18
CA GLU A 41 4.28 9.10 -4.88
C GLU A 41 2.76 9.14 -4.63
N VAL A 42 2.00 8.29 -5.33
CA VAL A 42 0.53 8.18 -5.19
C VAL A 42 0.13 7.30 -4.00
N MET A 43 0.74 6.12 -3.88
CA MET A 43 0.31 5.06 -2.96
C MET A 43 1.19 4.89 -1.73
N GLY A 44 2.37 5.52 -1.71
CA GLY A 44 3.41 5.20 -0.74
C GLY A 44 4.07 3.84 -0.99
N SER A 45 4.90 3.43 -0.03
CA SER A 45 5.59 2.14 -0.10
C SER A 45 4.60 0.97 0.00
N PRO A 46 4.74 -0.06 -0.86
CA PRO A 46 3.90 -1.25 -0.75
C PRO A 46 4.22 -2.01 0.54
N TYR A 47 3.21 -2.70 1.06
CA TYR A 47 3.39 -3.64 2.17
C TYR A 47 4.24 -4.84 1.75
N GLN A 48 4.03 -5.33 0.52
CA GLN A 48 4.73 -6.50 -0.01
C GLN A 48 4.99 -6.36 -1.52
N ALA A 49 6.12 -6.90 -1.96
CA ALA A 49 6.38 -7.23 -3.36
C ALA A 49 6.40 -8.76 -3.54
N GLN A 50 5.71 -9.27 -4.56
CA GLN A 50 5.63 -10.70 -4.89
C GLN A 50 6.07 -10.90 -6.33
N VAL A 51 7.04 -11.78 -6.57
CA VAL A 51 7.40 -12.18 -7.95
C VAL A 51 6.27 -13.01 -8.56
N LEU A 52 5.85 -12.66 -9.77
CA LEU A 52 4.83 -13.36 -10.54
C LEU A 52 5.50 -14.09 -11.71
N GLY A 53 5.80 -15.39 -11.53
CA GLY A 53 6.43 -16.20 -12.56
C GLY A 53 7.91 -15.87 -12.80
N ASN A 54 8.43 -16.27 -13.97
CA ASN A 54 9.86 -16.18 -14.31
C ASN A 54 10.18 -15.09 -15.35
N ASP A 55 9.19 -14.31 -15.80
CA ASP A 55 9.35 -13.34 -16.89
C ASP A 55 9.70 -11.93 -16.41
N GLY A 56 10.05 -11.78 -15.12
CA GLY A 56 10.36 -10.51 -14.49
C GLY A 56 9.14 -9.69 -14.07
N THR A 57 7.92 -10.25 -14.15
CA THR A 57 6.72 -9.62 -13.60
C THR A 57 6.68 -9.77 -12.08
N TYR A 58 6.27 -8.72 -11.38
CA TYR A 58 6.06 -8.74 -9.94
C TYR A 58 4.86 -7.89 -9.58
N ARG A 59 4.23 -8.20 -8.45
CA ARG A 59 3.07 -7.50 -7.92
C ARG A 59 3.44 -6.79 -6.65
N TRP A 60 3.09 -5.52 -6.57
CA TRP A 60 3.05 -4.81 -5.30
C TRP A 60 1.67 -4.91 -4.69
N VAL A 61 1.63 -5.06 -3.37
CA VAL A 61 0.41 -5.17 -2.59
C VAL A 61 0.45 -4.13 -1.48
N TRP A 62 -0.60 -3.32 -1.38
CA TRP A 62 -0.87 -2.42 -0.26
C TRP A 62 -1.99 -3.02 0.57
N VAL A 63 -1.81 -3.01 1.89
CA VAL A 63 -2.77 -3.58 2.83
C VAL A 63 -2.95 -2.58 3.96
N ASP A 64 -4.19 -2.19 4.21
CA ASP A 64 -4.58 -1.50 5.43
C ASP A 64 -5.42 -2.45 6.29
N VAL A 65 -5.00 -2.68 7.52
CA VAL A 65 -5.74 -3.50 8.48
C VAL A 65 -6.20 -2.59 9.60
N ASN A 66 -7.50 -2.37 9.68
CA ASN A 66 -8.12 -1.64 10.76
C ASN A 66 -8.99 -2.61 11.58
N LEU A 67 -8.67 -2.77 12.87
CA LEU A 67 -9.37 -3.72 13.75
C LEU A 67 -10.88 -3.46 13.88
N MET A 68 -11.36 -2.25 13.54
CA MET A 68 -12.76 -1.86 13.61
C MET A 68 -13.43 -1.84 12.23
N MET A 69 -12.71 -1.41 11.18
CA MET A 69 -13.26 -1.21 9.82
C MET A 69 -12.92 -2.35 8.84
N GLY A 70 -12.15 -3.35 9.26
CA GLY A 70 -11.78 -4.51 8.44
C GLY A 70 -10.47 -4.31 7.69
N THR A 71 -10.31 -5.04 6.58
CA THR A 71 -9.08 -5.03 5.78
C THR A 71 -9.32 -4.49 4.38
N GLN A 72 -8.50 -3.52 3.97
CA GLN A 72 -8.45 -3.01 2.61
C GLN A 72 -7.20 -3.56 1.91
N LYS A 73 -7.32 -3.93 0.64
CA LYS A 73 -6.19 -4.43 -0.16
C LYS A 73 -6.25 -3.89 -1.57
N MET A 74 -5.13 -3.40 -2.05
CA MET A 74 -4.91 -3.01 -3.45
C MET A 74 -3.64 -3.67 -3.96
N SER A 75 -3.57 -3.93 -5.26
CA SER A 75 -2.37 -4.42 -5.91
C SER A 75 -2.19 -3.84 -7.30
N ALA A 76 -0.95 -3.71 -7.74
CA ALA A 76 -0.62 -3.42 -9.12
C ALA A 76 0.51 -4.34 -9.57
N GLU A 77 0.49 -4.74 -10.82
CA GLU A 77 1.54 -5.56 -11.42
C GLU A 77 2.49 -4.69 -12.22
N PHE A 78 3.77 -5.04 -12.11
CA PHE A 78 4.88 -4.34 -12.71
C PHE A 78 5.73 -5.32 -13.50
N LYS A 79 6.35 -4.81 -14.55
CA LYS A 79 7.39 -5.49 -15.30
C LYS A 79 8.42 -4.46 -15.72
N ASN A 80 9.70 -4.75 -15.53
CA ASN A 80 10.79 -3.81 -15.85
C ASN A 80 10.62 -2.42 -15.20
N GLY A 81 10.10 -2.34 -13.97
CA GLY A 81 9.96 -1.06 -13.25
C GLY A 81 8.74 -0.21 -13.62
N VAL A 82 7.86 -0.70 -14.50
CA VAL A 82 6.64 0.01 -14.93
C VAL A 82 5.39 -0.82 -14.71
N VAL A 83 4.27 -0.15 -14.44
CA VAL A 83 2.96 -0.76 -14.27
C VAL A 83 2.51 -1.39 -15.59
N VAL A 84 2.17 -2.67 -15.54
CA VAL A 84 1.59 -3.42 -16.68
C VAL A 84 0.14 -3.80 -16.47
N SER A 85 -0.33 -3.87 -15.22
CA SER A 85 -1.73 -4.16 -14.91
C SER A 85 -2.15 -3.50 -13.60
N VAL A 86 -3.35 -2.93 -13.59
CA VAL A 86 -4.00 -2.34 -12.41
C VAL A 86 -5.45 -2.86 -12.41
N PRO A 87 -5.95 -3.42 -11.30
CA PRO A 87 -7.33 -3.83 -11.22
C PRO A 87 -8.26 -2.62 -11.34
N PHE A 88 -9.45 -2.84 -11.90
CA PHE A 88 -10.52 -1.84 -11.88
C PHE A 88 -10.95 -1.59 -10.42
N ILE A 89 -10.97 -0.32 -10.00
CA ILE A 89 -11.43 0.11 -8.68
C ILE A 89 -12.83 0.69 -8.84
N PRO A 90 -13.89 -0.01 -8.37
CA PRO A 90 -15.27 0.48 -8.48
C PRO A 90 -15.47 1.81 -7.75
N GLU A 91 -16.46 2.59 -8.19
CA GLU A 91 -16.83 3.85 -7.53
C GLU A 91 -17.30 3.64 -6.08
N SER A 92 -17.86 2.47 -5.74
CA SER A 92 -18.27 2.13 -4.37
C SER A 92 -17.12 2.12 -3.35
N PHE A 93 -15.87 2.18 -3.81
CA PHE A 93 -14.70 2.37 -2.97
C PHE A 93 -14.45 3.89 -2.86
N ASP A 94 -15.02 4.47 -1.81
CA ASP A 94 -14.90 5.90 -1.50
C ASP A 94 -13.89 6.15 -0.39
N ASN A 95 -13.17 7.27 -0.51
CA ASN A 95 -12.38 7.95 0.52
C ASN A 95 -12.13 9.40 0.09
#